data_AF-A0A7Y4H5Q0-F1
#
_entry.id   AF-A0A7Y4H5Q0-F1
#
_cell.length_a   1.000
_cell.length_b   1.000
_cell.length_c   1.000
_cell.angle_alpha   90.00
_cell.angle_beta   90.00
_cell.angle_gamma   90.00
#
_symmetry.space_group_name_H-M   'P 1'
#
loop_
_entity.id
_entity.type
_entity.pdbx_description
1 polymer ?
#
loop_
_entity_poly.entity_id
_entity_poly.type
_entity_poly.pdbx_seq_one_letter_code
_entity_poly.pdbx_strand_id
1 'polypeptide(L)' 'MPASLAFWLATTAAFAQTVSREQDIVDLRLGQRVMVDDGSCPAGQIKEVQGSQMTAEGVLRTRKCIPRLGTKKR' A
#
# COMPACT_ATOMS: atom_id res chain seq x y z
N MET A 1 14.94 -22.00 -39.75
CA MET A 1 13.53 -22.01 -39.32
C MET A 1 13.50 -22.04 -37.79
N PRO A 2 12.63 -21.24 -37.16
CA PRO A 2 13.01 -20.43 -36.00
C PRO A 2 12.78 -21.15 -34.66
N ALA A 3 13.81 -21.17 -33.81
CA ALA A 3 13.68 -21.51 -32.41
C ALA A 3 13.18 -20.25 -31.67
N SER A 4 11.86 -20.15 -31.53
CA SER A 4 11.17 -19.07 -30.85
C SER A 4 11.59 -19.03 -29.37
N LEU A 5 12.45 -18.07 -29.01
CA LEU A 5 12.73 -17.70 -27.62
C LEU A 5 11.45 -17.07 -27.03
N ALA A 6 10.71 -17.87 -26.26
CA ALA A 6 9.57 -17.39 -25.50
C ALA A 6 10.06 -16.50 -24.34
N PHE A 7 9.97 -15.19 -24.54
CA PHE A 7 10.26 -14.20 -23.51
C PHE A 7 9.07 -14.14 -22.53
N TRP A 8 9.22 -14.82 -21.39
CA TRP A 8 8.24 -14.79 -20.31
C TRP A 8 8.31 -13.43 -19.59
N LEU A 9 7.33 -12.56 -19.82
CA LEU A 9 7.17 -11.31 -19.07
C LEU A 9 6.58 -11.62 -17.69
N ALA A 10 7.45 -11.65 -16.66
CA ALA A 10 7.02 -11.72 -15.27
C ALA A 10 6.44 -10.37 -14.82
N THR A 11 5.11 -10.24 -14.82
CA THR A 11 4.41 -9.13 -14.17
C THR A 11 4.53 -9.29 -12.64
N THR A 12 5.33 -8.46 -11.99
CA THR A 12 5.34 -8.36 -10.53
C THR A 12 4.11 -7.58 -10.08
N ALA A 13 3.13 -8.28 -9.50
CA ALA A 13 1.99 -7.65 -8.85
C ALA A 13 2.49 -6.85 -7.63
N ALA A 14 2.26 -5.53 -7.64
CA ALA A 14 2.51 -4.67 -6.49
C ALA A 14 1.45 -4.96 -5.42
N PHE A 15 1.76 -5.85 -4.48
CA PHE A 15 0.88 -6.15 -3.36
C PHE A 15 0.79 -4.94 -2.43
N ALA A 16 -0.45 -4.53 -2.12
CA ALA A 16 -0.72 -3.55 -1.07
C ALA A 16 -0.27 -4.14 0.27
N GLN A 17 0.85 -3.65 0.78
CA GLN A 17 1.40 -4.08 2.06
C GLN A 17 0.43 -3.64 3.16
N THR A 18 -0.06 -4.61 3.92
CA THR A 18 -0.86 -4.39 5.13
C THR A 18 0.07 -4.63 6.30
N VAL A 19 0.33 -3.60 7.10
CA VAL A 19 1.25 -3.70 8.25
C VAL A 19 0.48 -3.48 9.54
N SER A 20 0.89 -4.17 10.59
CA SER A 20 0.23 -4.05 11.90
C SER A 20 0.62 -2.77 12.64
N ARG A 21 1.70 -2.09 12.25
CA ARG A 21 2.17 -0.87 12.89
C ARG A 21 2.78 0.09 11.87
N GLU A 22 2.51 1.38 12.01
CA GLU A 22 3.02 2.36 11.05
C GLU A 22 4.56 2.49 11.03
N GLN A 23 5.23 2.10 12.13
CA GLN A 23 6.69 2.10 12.22
C GLN A 23 7.35 1.00 11.36
N ASP A 24 6.61 -0.05 10.99
CA ASP A 24 7.06 -1.09 10.06
C ASP A 24 7.05 -0.63 8.59
N ILE A 25 6.49 0.56 8.32
CA ILE A 25 6.58 1.18 7.00
C ILE A 25 7.98 1.79 6.87
N VAL A 26 8.96 0.95 6.54
CA VAL A 26 10.37 1.38 6.41
C VAL A 26 10.57 2.18 5.11
N ASP A 27 9.99 1.75 3.99
CA ASP A 27 10.16 2.38 2.67
C ASP A 27 8.79 2.76 2.06
N LEU A 28 8.15 3.81 2.61
CA LEU A 28 6.90 4.32 2.00
C LEU A 28 7.22 5.13 0.76
N ARG A 29 6.87 4.59 -0.41
CA ARG A 29 7.04 5.31 -1.67
C ARG A 29 5.95 6.34 -1.87
N LEU A 30 6.26 7.37 -2.66
CA LEU A 30 5.24 8.34 -3.06
C LEU A 30 4.15 7.68 -3.87
N GLY A 31 2.90 7.96 -3.50
CA GLY A 31 1.73 7.33 -4.08
C GLY A 31 1.44 5.91 -3.56
N GLN A 32 2.33 5.31 -2.75
CA GLN A 32 2.04 4.04 -2.09
C GLN A 32 1.05 4.26 -0.95
N ARG A 33 0.05 3.39 -0.85
CA ARG A 33 -0.97 3.38 0.19
C ARG A 33 -0.86 2.07 0.96
N VAL A 34 -0.79 2.18 2.27
CA VAL A 34 -0.61 1.07 3.19
C VAL A 34 -1.76 1.10 4.20
N MET A 35 -2.40 -0.04 4.39
CA MET A 35 -3.50 -0.16 5.35
C MET A 35 -2.94 -0.71 6.67
N VAL A 36 -3.23 0.01 7.76
CA VAL A 36 -2.72 -0.25 9.10
C VAL A 36 -3.87 -0.45 10.07
N ASP A 37 -3.81 -1.52 10.85
CA ASP A 37 -4.84 -1.91 11.81
C ASP A 37 -4.32 -1.77 13.25
N ASP A 38 -3.96 -0.54 13.63
CA ASP A 38 -3.43 -0.21 14.97
C ASP A 38 -4.53 -0.08 16.05
N GLY A 39 -5.81 -0.27 15.70
CA GLY A 39 -6.95 0.04 16.58
C GLY A 39 -7.15 1.54 16.87
N SER A 40 -6.36 2.43 16.24
CA SER A 40 -6.50 3.90 16.41
C SER A 40 -7.75 4.47 15.73
N CYS A 41 -8.36 3.74 14.80
CA CYS A 41 -9.58 4.13 14.11
C CYS A 41 -10.79 3.39 14.72
N PRO A 42 -11.99 4.00 14.71
CA PRO A 42 -13.20 3.40 15.27
C PRO A 42 -13.61 2.10 14.55
N ALA A 43 -14.43 1.27 15.21
CA ALA A 43 -14.85 -0.02 14.70
C ALA A 43 -15.46 0.09 13.29
N GLY A 44 -15.02 -0.78 12.38
CA GLY A 44 -15.41 -0.74 10.96
C GLY A 44 -14.58 0.18 10.07
N GLN A 45 -13.59 0.89 10.64
CA GLN A 45 -12.62 1.69 9.88
C GLN A 45 -11.23 1.05 9.92
N ILE A 46 -10.37 1.46 9.00
CA ILE A 46 -8.96 1.07 8.92
C ILE A 46 -8.14 2.32 8.63
N LYS A 47 -6.94 2.37 9.20
CA LYS A 47 -6.04 3.50 9.02
C LYS A 47 -5.33 3.32 7.69
N GLU A 48 -5.54 4.24 6.77
CA GLU A 48 -4.76 4.31 5.54
C GLU A 48 -3.59 5.28 5.76
N VAL A 49 -2.39 4.83 5.44
CA VAL A 49 -1.17 5.61 5.47
C VAL A 49 -0.67 5.71 4.03
N GLN A 50 -0.64 6.93 3.48
CA GLN A 50 -0.15 7.17 2.13
C GLN A 50 1.10 8.06 2.13
N GLY A 51 2.03 7.78 1.22
CA GLY A 51 3.11 8.71 0.90
C GLY A 51 2.56 9.84 0.04
N SER A 52 2.23 10.98 0.64
CA SER A 52 1.53 12.07 -0.03
C SER A 52 2.45 13.04 -0.76
N GLN A 53 3.64 13.32 -0.23
CA GLN A 53 4.52 14.34 -0.80
C GLN A 53 6.00 14.07 -0.50
N MET A 54 6.89 14.35 -1.46
CA MET A 54 8.35 14.33 -1.21
C MET A 54 8.71 15.67 -0.57
N THR A 55 9.31 15.64 0.61
CA THR A 55 9.97 16.79 1.23
C THR A 55 11.48 16.58 1.19
N ALA A 56 12.24 17.63 1.51
CA ALA A 56 13.71 17.55 1.59
C ALA A 56 14.21 16.53 2.63
N GLU A 57 13.36 16.18 3.59
CA GLU A 57 13.64 15.23 4.69
C GLU A 57 13.16 13.81 4.39
N GLY A 58 12.38 13.61 3.31
CA GLY A 58 11.87 12.30 2.90
C GLY A 58 10.41 12.32 2.44
N VAL A 59 9.74 11.17 2.51
CA VAL A 59 8.33 11.05 2.09
C VAL A 59 7.40 11.38 3.26
N LEU A 60 6.61 12.44 3.10
CA LEU A 60 5.57 12.83 4.04
C LEU A 60 4.44 11.80 4.02
N ARG A 61 4.11 11.28 5.21
CA ARG A 61 3.09 10.25 5.40
C ARG A 61 1.80 10.90 5.87
N THR A 62 0.72 10.73 5.12
CA THR A 62 -0.62 11.17 5.53
C THR A 62 -1.40 9.98 6.07
N ARG A 63 -1.97 10.12 7.26
CA ARG A 63 -2.77 9.10 7.95
C ARG A 63 -4.24 9.49 7.87
N LYS A 64 -5.12 8.60 7.43
CA LYS A 64 -6.57 8.84 7.40
C LYS A 64 -7.32 7.58 7.79
N CYS A 65 -8.28 7.71 8.71
CA CYS A 65 -9.23 6.64 8.95
C CYS A 65 -10.23 6.60 7.79
N ILE A 66 -10.28 5.48 7.09
CA ILE A 66 -11.24 5.23 6.01
C ILE A 66 -12.15 4.07 6.41
N PRO A 67 -13.43 4.07 5.97
CA PRO A 67 -14.29 2.91 6.15
C PRO A 67 -13.63 1.69 5.51
N ARG A 68 -13.70 0.53 6.17
CA ARG A 68 -13.30 -0.73 5.56
C ARG A 68 -14.28 -1.05 4.45
N LEU A 69 -14.00 -0.56 3.25
CA LEU A 69 -14.62 -1.05 2.03
C LEU A 69 -14.04 -2.43 1.76
N GLY A 70 -14.51 -3.42 2.54
CA GLY A 70 -14.31 -4.82 2.19
C GLY A 70 -14.77 -5.02 0.75
N THR A 71 -13.97 -5.75 -0.03
CA THR A 71 -14.25 -6.08 -1.43
C THR A 71 -15.74 -6.25 -1.64
N LYS A 72 -16.37 -5.34 -2.38
CA LYS A 72 -17.81 -5.37 -2.69
C LYS A 72 -18.14 -6.78 -3.17
N LYS A 73 -18.73 -7.60 -2.29
CA LYS A 73 -19.11 -8.97 -2.61
C LYS A 73 -20.30 -8.83 -3.54
N ARG A 74 -20.08 -9.15 -4.82
CA ARG A 74 -21.12 -9.20 -5.85
C ARG A 74 -22.06 -10.36 -5.54
#